data_AF-A0A1J7HXQ6-F1
#
_entry.id   AF-A0A1J7HXQ6-F1
#
_cell.length_a   1.000
_cell.length_b   1.000
_cell.length_c   1.000
_cell.angle_alpha   90.00
_cell.angle_beta   90.00
_cell.angle_gamma   90.00
#
_symmetry.space_group_name_H-M   'P 1'
#
loop_
_entity.id
_entity.type
_entity.pdbx_description
1 polymer ?
#
loop_
_entity_poly.entity_id
_entity_poly.type
_entity_poly.pdbx_seq_one_letter_code
_entity_poly.pdbx_strand_id
1 'polypeptide(L)'
;MNSISDPPFHEAYKSLFDKIISNNEEINGLLNNEVMVECELPLINLKSLEESDPVAREECKSTIARASQQWGFFQVINHGISSEILKRLRCEQEKLFRKPFHDKTKEDEFFNFSAGSYRWGSPTATCITQLSWSEAFHIPLTDILSSNSSSSNSLRHIVGHWKMAQFITTPKF
;
A
#
# COMPACT_ATOMS: atom_id res chain seq x y z
N MET A 1 14.18 21.43 5.92
CA MET A 1 13.14 21.85 6.88
C MET A 1 12.19 20.67 7.00
N ASN A 2 12.10 20.04 8.17
CA ASN A 2 11.18 18.90 8.36
C ASN A 2 9.76 19.42 8.21
N SER A 3 9.00 18.87 7.25
CA SER A 3 7.57 19.15 7.19
C SER A 3 6.93 18.64 8.48
N ILE A 4 6.00 19.39 9.06
CA ILE A 4 5.26 18.98 10.27
C ILE A 4 4.47 17.68 10.01
N SER A 5 4.20 17.36 8.74
CA SER A 5 3.59 16.09 8.32
C SER A 5 4.52 14.89 8.40
N ASP A 6 5.83 15.09 8.22
CA ASP A 6 6.72 13.98 7.93
C ASP A 6 7.12 13.26 9.22
N PRO A 7 7.23 11.93 9.18
CA PRO A 7 7.83 11.21 10.28
C PRO A 7 9.27 11.67 10.54
N PRO A 8 9.76 11.58 11.79
CA PRO A 8 11.10 12.02 12.15
C PRO A 8 12.17 11.01 11.71
N PHE A 9 12.21 10.67 10.41
CA PHE A 9 13.11 9.69 9.83
C PHE A 9 14.58 10.06 10.02
N HIS A 10 14.90 11.35 9.85
CA HIS A 10 16.26 11.84 9.98
C HIS A 10 16.75 11.66 11.43
N GLU A 11 15.95 12.11 12.40
CA GLU A 11 16.28 12.00 13.82
C GLU A 11 16.38 10.54 14.25
N ALA A 12 15.45 9.69 13.80
CA ALA A 12 15.38 8.29 14.18
C ALA A 12 16.54 7.44 13.64
N TYR A 13 17.03 7.73 12.43
CA TYR A 13 18.08 6.94 11.77
C TYR A 13 19.45 7.59 11.77
N LYS A 14 19.60 8.75 12.42
CA LYS A 14 20.87 9.49 12.46
C LYS A 14 22.05 8.61 12.88
N SER A 15 21.88 7.82 13.95
CA SER A 15 22.93 6.93 14.45
C SER A 15 23.36 5.85 13.46
N LEU A 16 22.42 5.35 12.63
CA LEU A 16 22.73 4.38 11.58
C LEU A 16 23.57 5.04 10.48
N PHE A 17 23.20 6.24 10.04
CA PHE A 17 23.97 6.98 9.03
C PHE A 17 25.36 7.39 9.54
N ASP A 18 25.45 7.90 10.78
CA ASP A 18 26.72 8.29 11.38
C ASP A 18 27.68 7.10 11.50
N LYS A 19 27.16 5.89 11.79
CA LYS A 19 27.93 4.65 11.84
C LYS A 19 28.50 4.28 10.46
N ILE A 20 27.70 4.39 9.41
CA ILE A 20 28.14 4.11 8.02
C ILE A 20 29.27 5.06 7.63
N ILE A 21 29.08 6.36 7.89
CA ILE A 21 30.07 7.40 7.56
C ILE A 21 31.37 7.16 8.33
N SER A 22 31.28 6.80 9.62
CA SER A 22 32.46 6.58 10.47
C SER A 22 33.25 5.32 10.12
N ASN A 23 32.56 4.26 9.66
CA ASN A 23 33.20 2.99 9.34
C ASN A 23 33.84 2.93 7.95
N ASN A 24 33.67 3.96 7.09
CA ASN A 24 34.00 3.88 5.65
C ASN A 24 33.47 2.59 5.00
N GLU A 25 32.36 2.04 5.50
CA GLU A 25 31.70 0.89 4.88
C GLU A 25 31.16 1.36 3.53
N GLU A 26 31.75 0.85 2.44
CA GLU A 26 31.19 1.08 1.10
C GLU A 26 29.76 0.55 1.08
N ILE A 27 28.77 1.45 1.08
CA ILE A 27 27.35 1.13 0.95
C ILE A 27 27.12 0.19 -0.25
N ASN A 28 27.96 0.31 -1.28
CA ASN A 28 27.98 -0.51 -2.49
C ASN A 28 28.15 -2.01 -2.23
N GLY A 29 28.79 -2.43 -1.13
CA GLY A 29 28.93 -3.85 -0.77
C GLY A 29 27.76 -4.41 0.04
N LEU A 30 26.92 -3.53 0.62
CA LEU A 30 25.79 -3.90 1.46
C LEU A 30 24.47 -3.95 0.67
N LEU A 31 24.35 -3.09 -0.34
CA LEU A 31 23.33 -3.14 -1.36
C LEU A 31 23.89 -3.98 -2.51
N ASN A 32 23.77 -5.30 -2.42
CA ASN A 32 24.00 -6.13 -3.59
C ASN A 32 23.14 -5.56 -4.73
N ASN A 33 23.79 -4.97 -5.74
CA ASN A 33 23.17 -4.61 -7.00
C ASN A 33 22.81 -5.93 -7.71
N GLU A 34 21.84 -6.66 -7.17
CA GLU A 34 21.11 -7.63 -7.95
C GLU A 34 20.54 -6.84 -9.13
N VAL A 35 21.01 -7.17 -10.33
CA VAL A 35 20.46 -6.61 -11.56
C VAL A 35 19.01 -7.07 -11.60
N MET A 36 18.11 -6.22 -11.11
CA MET A 36 16.69 -6.47 -11.12
C MET A 36 16.28 -6.49 -12.59
N VAL A 37 16.04 -7.67 -13.12
CA VAL A 37 15.49 -7.83 -14.47
C VAL A 37 14.09 -7.24 -14.43
N GLU A 38 13.86 -6.23 -15.27
CA GLU A 38 12.54 -5.67 -15.46
C GLU A 38 11.67 -6.72 -16.15
N CYS A 39 10.78 -7.35 -15.38
CA CYS A 39 9.83 -8.33 -15.87
C CYS A 39 8.46 -7.67 -15.99
N GLU A 40 7.86 -7.73 -17.18
CA GLU A 40 6.48 -7.31 -17.37
C GLU A 40 5.53 -8.34 -16.74
N LEU A 41 4.76 -7.90 -15.74
CA LEU A 41 3.73 -8.74 -15.13
C LEU A 41 2.58 -9.00 -16.14
N PRO A 42 1.95 -10.19 -16.10
CA PRO A 42 0.78 -10.46 -16.94
C PRO A 42 -0.32 -9.42 -16.75
N LEU A 43 -0.86 -8.88 -17.83
CA LEU A 43 -2.00 -7.95 -17.83
C LEU A 43 -3.28 -8.70 -18.24
N ILE A 44 -4.27 -8.75 -17.35
CA ILE A 44 -5.50 -9.52 -17.55
C ILE A 44 -6.71 -8.59 -17.68
N ASN A 45 -7.47 -8.75 -18.75
CA ASN A 45 -8.74 -8.06 -18.95
C ASN A 45 -9.89 -8.82 -18.26
N LEU A 46 -10.42 -8.27 -17.16
CA LEU A 46 -11.49 -8.94 -16.39
C LEU A 46 -12.87 -8.82 -17.06
N LYS A 47 -13.04 -7.95 -18.05
CA LYS A 47 -14.29 -7.87 -18.81
C LYS A 47 -14.64 -9.21 -19.49
N SER A 48 -13.63 -10.01 -19.83
CA SER A 48 -13.83 -11.33 -20.44
C SER A 48 -14.49 -12.35 -19.51
N LEU A 49 -14.57 -12.07 -18.20
CA LEU A 49 -15.37 -12.88 -17.26
C LEU A 49 -16.88 -12.64 -17.41
N GLU A 50 -17.28 -11.50 -17.97
CA GLU A 50 -18.67 -11.08 -18.17
C GLU A 50 -19.14 -11.31 -19.63
N GLU A 51 -18.27 -11.83 -20.49
CA GLU A 51 -18.62 -12.13 -21.88
C GLU A 51 -19.67 -13.24 -21.98
N SER A 52 -20.57 -13.11 -22.96
CA SER A 52 -21.62 -14.12 -23.20
C SER A 52 -21.05 -15.44 -23.73
N ASP A 53 -19.87 -15.42 -24.35
CA ASP A 53 -19.19 -16.62 -24.84
C ASP A 53 -18.58 -17.43 -23.67
N PRO A 54 -19.00 -18.70 -23.47
CA PRO A 54 -18.40 -19.54 -22.45
C PRO A 54 -16.92 -19.86 -22.68
N VAL A 55 -16.45 -19.88 -23.94
CA VAL A 55 -15.04 -20.20 -24.25
C VAL A 55 -14.15 -19.06 -23.76
N ALA A 56 -14.45 -17.82 -24.15
CA ALA A 56 -13.72 -16.63 -23.68
C ALA A 56 -13.65 -16.52 -22.15
N ARG A 57 -14.74 -16.84 -21.45
CA ARG A 57 -14.79 -16.87 -19.97
C ARG A 57 -13.84 -17.90 -19.38
N GLU A 58 -13.80 -19.11 -19.92
CA GLU A 58 -12.88 -20.15 -19.44
C GLU A 58 -11.41 -19.84 -19.77
N GLU A 59 -11.13 -19.24 -20.92
CA GLU A 59 -9.78 -18.76 -21.25
C GLU A 59 -9.30 -17.66 -20.29
N CYS A 60 -10.18 -16.74 -19.90
CA CYS A 60 -9.87 -15.71 -18.91
C CYS A 60 -9.52 -16.33 -17.54
N LYS A 61 -10.34 -17.28 -17.05
CA LYS A 61 -10.08 -18.02 -15.80
C LYS A 61 -8.76 -18.79 -15.85
N SER A 62 -8.50 -19.48 -16.96
CA SER A 62 -7.25 -20.22 -17.19
C SER A 62 -6.04 -19.29 -17.16
N THR A 63 -6.17 -18.09 -17.75
CA THR A 63 -5.13 -17.06 -17.73
C THR A 63 -4.86 -16.56 -16.31
N ILE A 64 -5.91 -16.31 -15.52
CA ILE A 64 -5.77 -15.94 -14.10
C ILE A 64 -5.06 -17.05 -13.30
N ALA A 65 -5.48 -18.30 -13.47
CA ALA A 65 -4.88 -19.44 -12.78
C ALA A 65 -3.40 -19.60 -13.14
N ARG A 66 -3.07 -19.53 -14.44
CA ARG A 66 -1.69 -19.62 -14.93
C ARG A 66 -0.82 -18.48 -14.42
N ALA A 67 -1.30 -17.23 -14.48
CA ALA A 67 -0.56 -16.10 -13.94
C ALA A 67 -0.32 -16.24 -12.43
N SER A 68 -1.33 -16.69 -11.68
CA SER A 68 -1.21 -16.96 -10.25
C SER A 68 -0.16 -18.04 -9.95
N GLN A 69 -0.11 -19.12 -10.74
CA GLN A 69 0.84 -20.22 -10.55
C GLN A 69 2.27 -19.87 -10.96
N GLN A 70 2.44 -19.15 -12.07
CA GLN A 70 3.76 -18.85 -12.64
C GLN A 70 4.41 -17.63 -12.01
N TRP A 71 3.62 -16.61 -11.67
CA TRP A 71 4.11 -15.31 -11.21
C TRP A 71 3.75 -15.01 -9.76
N GLY A 72 2.65 -15.57 -9.24
CA GLY A 72 2.06 -15.16 -7.96
C GLY A 72 1.37 -13.78 -7.99
N PHE A 73 1.57 -13.01 -9.07
CA PHE A 73 1.06 -11.65 -9.26
C PHE A 73 0.70 -11.39 -10.73
N PHE A 74 -0.27 -10.51 -10.95
CA PHE A 74 -0.68 -10.01 -12.27
C PHE A 74 -1.39 -8.67 -12.13
N GLN A 75 -1.41 -7.90 -13.20
CA GLN A 75 -2.16 -6.65 -13.31
C GLN A 75 -3.54 -6.94 -13.91
N VAL A 76 -4.55 -6.13 -13.55
CA VAL A 76 -5.91 -6.27 -14.08
C VAL A 76 -6.41 -4.95 -14.67
N ILE A 77 -7.16 -5.05 -15.77
CA ILE A 77 -7.91 -3.95 -16.39
C ILE A 77 -9.38 -4.31 -16.54
N ASN A 78 -10.22 -3.29 -16.70
CA ASN A 78 -11.68 -3.45 -16.79
C ASN A 78 -12.27 -4.25 -15.61
N HIS A 79 -11.75 -4.01 -14.41
CA HIS A 79 -12.14 -4.68 -13.16
C HIS A 79 -13.49 -4.16 -12.57
N GLY A 80 -14.27 -3.38 -13.33
CA GLY A 80 -15.57 -2.87 -12.90
C GLY A 80 -15.57 -1.73 -11.86
N ILE A 81 -14.41 -1.32 -11.33
CA ILE A 81 -14.32 -0.20 -10.37
C ILE A 81 -14.27 1.12 -11.13
N SER A 82 -15.19 2.04 -10.83
CA SER A 82 -15.20 3.37 -11.43
C SER A 82 -13.91 4.13 -11.14
N SER A 83 -13.36 4.76 -12.18
CA SER A 83 -12.19 5.64 -12.06
C SER A 83 -12.42 6.81 -11.10
N GLU A 84 -13.66 7.23 -10.89
CA GLU A 84 -14.02 8.27 -9.93
C GLU A 84 -13.74 7.84 -8.49
N ILE A 85 -14.09 6.60 -8.14
CA ILE A 85 -13.82 6.03 -6.82
C ILE A 85 -12.31 5.98 -6.57
N LEU A 86 -11.53 5.53 -7.57
CA LEU A 86 -10.08 5.47 -7.49
C LEU A 86 -9.44 6.86 -7.30
N LYS A 87 -9.92 7.86 -8.04
CA LYS A 87 -9.46 9.25 -7.92
C LYS A 87 -9.75 9.80 -6.52
N ARG A 88 -10.97 9.58 -6.02
CA ARG A 88 -11.39 10.04 -4.70
C ARG A 88 -10.60 9.37 -3.59
N LEU A 89 -10.36 8.06 -3.70
CA LEU A 89 -9.50 7.31 -2.78
C LEU A 89 -8.11 7.92 -2.71
N ARG A 90 -7.49 8.20 -3.86
CA ARG A 90 -6.18 8.84 -3.94
C ARG A 90 -6.17 10.23 -3.29
N CYS A 91 -7.15 11.07 -3.58
CA CYS A 91 -7.26 12.39 -2.97
C CYS A 91 -7.38 12.32 -1.45
N GLU A 92 -8.19 11.40 -0.94
CA GLU A 92 -8.37 11.27 0.49
C GLU A 92 -7.15 10.64 1.19
N GLN A 93 -6.47 9.69 0.54
CA GLN A 93 -5.18 9.16 1.02
C GLN A 93 -4.14 10.28 1.14
N GLU A 94 -4.04 11.13 0.11
CA GLU A 94 -3.12 12.26 0.14
C GLU A 94 -3.44 13.24 1.28
N LYS A 95 -4.72 13.56 1.50
CA LYS A 95 -5.16 14.40 2.63
C LYS A 95 -4.79 13.78 3.97
N LEU A 96 -4.90 12.46 4.11
CA LEU A 96 -4.54 11.75 5.33
C LEU A 96 -3.03 11.87 5.63
N PHE A 97 -2.18 11.58 4.65
CA PHE A 97 -0.73 11.61 4.84
C PHE A 97 -0.15 13.03 4.99
N ARG A 98 -0.82 14.04 4.44
CA ARG A 98 -0.45 15.46 4.60
C ARG A 98 -0.79 16.03 5.99
N LYS A 99 -1.52 15.32 6.84
CA LYS A 99 -1.78 15.78 8.21
C LYS A 99 -0.50 15.81 9.05
N PRO A 100 -0.43 16.66 10.09
CA PRO A 100 0.68 16.67 11.04
C PRO A 100 1.00 15.26 11.55
N PHE A 101 2.29 14.94 11.67
CA PHE A 101 2.75 13.64 12.15
C PHE A 101 2.14 13.27 13.50
N HIS A 102 2.09 14.23 14.42
CA HIS A 102 1.46 14.06 15.74
C HIS A 102 -0.03 13.68 15.68
N ASP A 103 -0.76 14.14 14.65
CA ASP A 103 -2.17 13.77 14.49
C ASP A 103 -2.29 12.37 13.90
N LYS A 104 -1.37 12.02 12.99
CA LYS A 104 -1.27 10.67 12.39
C LYS A 104 -0.97 9.59 13.45
N THR A 105 -0.21 9.91 14.49
CA THR A 105 0.07 8.99 15.61
C THR A 105 -1.04 8.90 16.66
N LYS A 106 -2.04 9.79 16.60
CA LYS A 106 -3.21 9.83 17.50
C LYS A 106 -4.47 9.29 16.82
N GLU A 107 -4.34 8.07 16.34
CA GLU A 107 -5.27 7.46 15.37
C GLU A 107 -6.70 7.30 15.91
N ASP A 108 -6.83 6.91 17.17
CA ASP A 108 -8.11 6.71 17.86
C ASP A 108 -8.87 8.05 18.04
N GLU A 109 -8.17 9.17 18.23
CA GLU A 109 -8.78 10.48 18.51
C GLU A 109 -9.21 11.23 17.25
N PHE A 110 -8.45 11.12 16.15
CA PHE A 110 -8.67 11.93 14.95
C PHE A 110 -9.37 11.19 13.82
N PHE A 111 -9.18 9.87 13.73
CA PHE A 111 -9.66 9.08 12.59
C PHE A 111 -10.63 7.98 12.97
N ASN A 112 -10.80 7.69 14.27
CA ASN A 112 -11.53 6.53 14.77
C ASN A 112 -11.01 5.23 14.13
N PHE A 113 -9.69 5.12 13.95
CA PHE A 113 -9.05 3.86 13.58
C PHE A 113 -8.55 3.18 14.85
N SER A 114 -8.57 1.87 14.87
CA SER A 114 -8.02 1.05 15.96
C SER A 114 -6.55 1.40 16.18
N ALA A 115 -6.14 1.45 17.45
CA ALA A 115 -4.75 1.59 17.85
C ALA A 115 -3.77 0.74 17.00
N GLY A 116 -2.69 1.37 16.53
CA GLY A 116 -1.65 0.71 15.76
C GLY A 116 -1.99 0.52 14.28
N SER A 117 -2.92 1.31 13.75
CA SER A 117 -3.17 1.48 12.32
C SER A 117 -2.06 2.28 11.63
N TYR A 118 -1.46 3.29 12.24
CA TYR A 118 -0.37 4.06 11.64
C TYR A 118 1.00 3.46 11.98
N ARG A 119 1.85 3.38 10.97
CA ARG A 119 3.24 2.94 11.09
C ARG A 119 4.11 3.81 10.21
N TRP A 120 5.34 4.04 10.65
CA TRP A 120 6.35 4.71 9.85
C TRP A 120 7.70 4.08 10.11
N GLY A 121 8.41 3.84 9.02
CA GLY A 121 9.69 3.18 8.95
C GLY A 121 9.83 1.90 9.77
N SER A 122 11.05 1.66 10.20
CA SER A 122 11.48 0.60 11.09
C SER A 122 12.20 1.24 12.29
N PRO A 123 11.50 1.82 13.30
CA PRO A 123 12.15 2.56 14.39
C PRO A 123 13.09 1.69 15.24
N THR A 124 12.96 0.36 15.14
CA THR A 124 13.82 -0.63 15.82
C THR A 124 14.96 -1.14 14.93
N ALA A 125 15.22 -0.52 13.76
CA ALA A 125 16.29 -0.94 12.86
C ALA A 125 17.67 -0.74 13.52
N THR A 126 18.51 -1.77 13.45
CA THR A 126 19.89 -1.75 13.99
C THR A 126 20.95 -1.66 12.89
N CYS A 127 20.56 -1.83 11.63
CA CYS A 127 21.39 -1.66 10.44
C CYS A 127 20.58 -1.08 9.29
N ILE A 128 21.29 -0.56 8.27
CA ILE A 128 20.66 0.12 7.13
C ILE A 128 19.80 -0.80 6.27
N THR A 129 20.10 -2.11 6.21
CA THR A 129 19.29 -3.09 5.47
C THR A 129 17.93 -3.36 6.12
N GLN A 130 17.75 -2.98 7.39
CA GLN A 130 16.47 -3.05 8.10
C GLN A 130 15.67 -1.73 7.98
N LEU A 131 16.27 -0.69 7.39
CA LEU A 131 15.62 0.61 7.24
C LEU A 131 14.44 0.50 6.28
N SER A 132 13.31 1.07 6.67
CA SER A 132 12.17 1.28 5.81
C SER A 132 11.93 2.78 5.65
N TRP A 133 12.02 3.26 4.40
CA TRP A 133 11.69 4.66 4.07
C TRP A 133 10.23 4.72 3.62
N SER A 134 9.32 4.49 4.55
CA SER A 134 7.89 4.47 4.24
C SER A 134 7.04 4.85 5.44
N GLU A 135 5.83 5.32 5.18
CA GLU A 135 4.77 5.39 6.16
C GLU A 135 3.52 4.69 5.61
N ALA A 136 2.69 4.17 6.51
CA ALA A 136 1.53 3.36 6.15
C ALA A 136 0.41 3.50 7.18
N PHE A 137 -0.83 3.49 6.68
CA PHE A 137 -2.02 3.22 7.48
C PHE A 137 -2.56 1.83 7.14
N HIS A 138 -2.62 0.96 8.14
CA HIS A 138 -3.29 -0.32 8.11
C HIS A 138 -4.63 -0.18 8.81
N ILE A 139 -5.71 -0.03 8.03
CA ILE A 139 -7.05 0.24 8.55
C ILE A 139 -7.89 -1.04 8.50
N PRO A 140 -8.20 -1.68 9.65
CA PRO A 140 -9.11 -2.82 9.71
C PRO A 140 -10.48 -2.53 9.10
N LEU A 141 -11.08 -3.55 8.48
CA LEU A 141 -12.46 -3.46 7.97
C LEU A 141 -13.49 -3.14 9.06
N THR A 142 -13.26 -3.63 10.27
CA THR A 142 -14.12 -3.37 11.44
C THR A 142 -14.25 -1.88 11.71
N ASP A 143 -13.19 -1.10 11.48
CA ASP A 143 -13.15 0.34 11.78
C ASP A 143 -13.91 1.14 10.72
N ILE A 144 -13.99 0.59 9.52
CA ILE A 144 -14.76 1.15 8.41
C ILE A 144 -16.25 0.89 8.62
N LEU A 145 -16.61 -0.33 9.04
CA LEU A 145 -17.99 -0.81 9.13
C LEU A 145 -18.70 -0.42 10.44
N SER A 146 -17.96 -0.24 11.53
CA SER A 146 -18.52 0.10 12.85
C SER A 146 -18.99 1.56 12.99
N SER A 147 -18.72 2.40 11.99
CA SER A 147 -19.05 3.83 12.03
C SER A 147 -20.37 4.12 11.33
N ASN A 148 -21.43 4.41 12.10
CA ASN A 148 -22.73 4.91 11.62
C ASN A 148 -22.67 6.34 11.00
N SER A 149 -21.49 6.82 10.58
CA SER A 149 -21.36 8.18 10.05
C SER A 149 -21.82 8.27 8.60
N SER A 150 -22.96 8.95 8.38
CA SER A 150 -23.63 9.16 7.09
C SER A 150 -22.87 10.05 6.09
N SER A 151 -21.59 10.34 6.32
CA SER A 151 -20.78 11.17 5.43
C SER A 151 -20.25 10.32 4.28
N SER A 152 -20.90 10.43 3.12
CA SER A 152 -20.51 9.77 1.87
C SER A 152 -19.10 10.15 1.40
N ASN A 153 -18.49 11.20 1.98
CA ASN A 153 -17.15 11.75 1.67
C ASN A 153 -16.02 11.19 2.54
N SER A 154 -16.30 10.34 3.52
CA SER A 154 -15.24 9.80 4.38
C SER A 154 -14.37 8.78 3.62
N LEU A 155 -13.05 8.81 3.87
CA LEU A 155 -12.09 7.75 3.52
C LEU A 155 -12.66 6.36 3.71
N ARG A 156 -13.35 6.14 4.84
CA ARG A 156 -13.97 4.87 5.20
C ARG A 156 -15.02 4.43 4.18
N HIS A 157 -15.89 5.34 3.73
CA HIS A 157 -16.92 5.03 2.74
C HIS A 157 -16.32 4.63 1.40
N ILE A 158 -15.23 5.31 0.99
CA ILE A 158 -14.54 5.03 -0.27
C ILE A 158 -13.76 3.72 -0.19
N VAL A 159 -13.05 3.46 0.91
CA VAL A 159 -12.34 2.18 1.13
C VAL A 159 -13.33 1.01 1.22
N GLY A 160 -14.48 1.22 1.87
CA GLY A 160 -15.57 0.23 1.89
C GLY A 160 -16.08 -0.10 0.48
N HIS A 161 -16.36 0.92 -0.32
CA HIS A 161 -16.82 0.74 -1.71
C HIS A 161 -15.74 0.14 -2.63
N TRP A 162 -14.47 0.47 -2.39
CA TRP A 162 -13.33 -0.08 -3.13
C TRP A 162 -13.12 -1.56 -2.81
N LYS A 163 -13.25 -1.96 -1.54
CA LYS A 163 -13.06 -3.34 -1.11
C LYS A 163 -14.22 -4.26 -1.47
N MET A 164 -15.46 -3.76 -1.55
CA MET A 164 -16.57 -4.52 -2.16
C MET A 164 -16.30 -4.92 -3.61
N ALA A 165 -15.36 -4.23 -4.27
CA ALA A 165 -14.96 -4.51 -5.64
C ALA A 165 -13.60 -5.22 -5.78
N GLN A 166 -12.89 -5.49 -4.68
CA GLN A 166 -11.61 -6.22 -4.67
C GLN A 166 -11.73 -7.50 -3.84
N PHE A 167 -12.15 -8.59 -4.48
CA PHE A 167 -12.11 -9.94 -3.88
C PHE A 167 -10.91 -10.79 -4.31
N ILE A 168 -9.93 -10.23 -5.03
CA ILE A 168 -8.78 -11.00 -5.52
C ILE A 168 -7.46 -10.25 -5.23
N THR A 169 -6.57 -10.98 -4.55
CA THR A 169 -5.15 -10.81 -4.21
C THR A 169 -4.69 -9.67 -3.28
N THR A 170 -4.11 -10.09 -2.15
CA THR A 170 -2.91 -9.48 -1.57
C THR A 170 -1.98 -10.59 -1.08
N PRO A 171 -0.76 -10.73 -1.62
CA PRO A 171 0.34 -11.32 -0.88
C PRO A 171 0.96 -10.26 0.04
N LYS A 172 1.37 -10.71 1.21
CA LYS A 172 2.23 -9.96 2.12
C LYS A 172 3.63 -9.95 1.50
N PHE A 173 4.25 -8.77 1.40
CA PHE A 173 5.70 -8.65 1.28
C PHE A 173 6.37 -9.20 2.54
#